data_AF-A0A1Q3LVC4-F1
#
_entry.id   AF-A0A1Q3LVC4-F1
#
_cell.length_a   1.000
_cell.length_b   1.000
_cell.length_c   1.000
_cell.angle_alpha   90.00
_cell.angle_beta   90.00
_cell.angle_gamma   90.00
#
_symmetry.space_group_name_H-M   'P 1'
#
loop_
_entity.id
_entity.type
_entity.pdbx_description
1 polymer ?
#
loop_
_entity_poly.entity_id
_entity_poly.type
_entity_poly.pdbx_seq_one_letter_code
_entity_poly.pdbx_strand_id
1 'polypeptide(L)'
;MSRNSGLLLAVLASCALLAGCADYMNRYDTVTLAAGDATNSNIMLHTVDPFNPDSADTTITQGGARAASAVRKYHVPQQASQPAQNVTVNVGATN
;
A
#
# COMPACT_ATOMS: atom_id res chain seq x y z
N MET A 1 -47.34 38.63 -13.33
CA MET A 1 -46.07 38.13 -12.72
C MET A 1 -45.10 39.30 -12.69
N SER A 2 -44.64 39.73 -11.51
CA SER A 2 -43.72 40.86 -11.36
C SER A 2 -42.44 40.60 -12.14
N ARG A 3 -41.95 41.58 -12.91
CA ARG A 3 -40.71 41.47 -13.73
C ARG A 3 -39.51 40.99 -12.92
N ASN A 4 -39.52 41.26 -11.61
CA ASN A 4 -38.48 40.87 -10.67
C ASN A 4 -38.52 39.37 -10.34
N SER A 5 -39.71 38.75 -10.41
CA SER A 5 -39.89 37.32 -10.13
C SER A 5 -39.26 36.44 -11.21
N GLY A 6 -39.30 36.88 -12.48
CA GLY A 6 -38.64 36.20 -13.59
C GLY A 6 -37.11 36.29 -13.50
N LEU A 7 -36.59 37.44 -13.08
CA LEU A 7 -35.16 37.63 -12.83
C LEU A 7 -34.65 36.72 -11.70
N LEU A 8 -35.40 36.64 -10.59
CA LEU A 8 -35.05 35.76 -9.46
C LEU A 8 -35.03 34.28 -9.86
N LEU A 9 -36.00 33.84 -10.66
CA LEU A 9 -36.04 32.47 -11.20
C LEU A 9 -34.85 32.17 -12.11
N ALA A 10 -34.45 33.11 -12.97
CA ALA A 10 -33.30 32.93 -13.85
C ALA A 10 -31.96 32.85 -13.07
N VAL A 11 -31.81 33.66 -12.02
CA VAL A 11 -30.63 33.62 -11.14
C VAL A 11 -30.57 32.31 -10.35
N LEU A 12 -31.69 31.85 -9.78
CA LEU A 12 -31.75 30.56 -9.08
C LEU A 12 -31.44 29.39 -10.00
N ALA A 13 -31.98 29.39 -11.22
CA ALA A 13 -31.72 28.34 -12.20
C ALA A 13 -30.24 28.29 -12.59
N SER A 14 -29.62 29.43 -12.88
CA SER A 14 -28.19 29.48 -13.23
C SER A 14 -27.27 29.04 -12.08
N CYS A 15 -27.57 29.43 -10.84
CA CYS A 15 -26.82 28.94 -9.67
C CYS A 15 -26.94 27.42 -9.49
N ALA A 16 -28.13 26.82 -9.72
CA ALA A 16 -28.31 25.38 -9.62
C ALA A 16 -27.51 24.60 -10.68
N LEU A 17 -27.44 25.12 -11.92
CA LEU A 17 -26.60 24.51 -12.96
C LEU A 17 -25.10 24.59 -12.65
N LEU A 18 -24.63 25.73 -12.12
CA LEU A 18 -23.22 25.89 -11.75
C LEU A 18 -22.85 25.06 -10.50
N ALA A 19 -23.77 24.92 -9.54
CA ALA A 19 -23.56 24.09 -8.35
C ALA A 19 -23.38 22.60 -8.71
N GLY A 20 -24.11 22.10 -9.70
CA GLY A 20 -23.94 20.72 -10.19
C GLY A 20 -22.55 20.44 -10.80
N CYS A 21 -21.92 21.45 -11.41
CA CYS A 21 -20.54 21.34 -11.90
C CYS A 21 -19.52 21.32 -10.76
N ALA A 22 -19.79 22.04 -9.67
CA ALA A 22 -18.93 22.00 -8.49
C ALA A 22 -19.00 20.63 -7.81
N ASP A 23 -20.19 20.06 -7.62
CA ASP A 23 -20.39 18.80 -6.92
C ASP A 23 -19.67 17.61 -7.59
N TYR A 24 -19.70 17.55 -8.93
CA TYR A 24 -18.96 16.54 -9.71
C TYR A 24 -17.43 16.69 -9.60
N MET A 25 -16.95 17.93 -9.58
CA MET A 25 -15.51 18.24 -9.49
C MET A 25 -14.98 18.06 -8.06
N ASN A 26 -15.86 18.10 -7.07
CA ASN A 26 -15.50 18.02 -5.65
C ASN A 26 -15.25 16.59 -5.17
N ARG A 27 -15.84 15.57 -5.84
CA ARG A 27 -15.65 14.12 -5.65
C ARG A 27 -15.37 13.64 -4.20
N TYR A 28 -15.94 14.30 -3.20
CA TYR A 28 -15.70 13.99 -1.79
C TYR A 28 -16.27 12.63 -1.39
N ASP A 29 -17.29 12.15 -2.11
CA ASP A 29 -17.89 10.83 -1.87
C ASP A 29 -16.99 9.64 -2.25
N THR A 30 -15.90 9.87 -2.99
CA THR A 30 -14.91 8.82 -3.31
C THR A 30 -13.65 8.89 -2.47
N VAL A 31 -13.47 9.94 -1.66
CA VAL A 31 -12.35 10.06 -0.74
C VAL A 31 -12.77 9.43 0.58
N THR A 32 -12.58 8.12 0.67
CA THR A 32 -12.79 7.38 1.92
C THR A 32 -11.88 7.96 3.01
N LEU A 33 -12.32 7.94 4.28
CA LEU A 33 -11.49 8.38 5.42
C LEU A 33 -10.16 7.60 5.53
N ALA A 34 -10.06 6.45 4.83
CA ALA A 34 -8.88 5.60 4.72
C ALA A 34 -8.14 5.74 3.38
N ALA A 35 -8.48 6.71 2.53
CA ALA A 35 -7.76 6.97 1.28
C ALA A 35 -6.27 7.32 1.50
N GLY A 36 -5.91 7.61 2.76
CA GLY A 36 -4.55 7.93 3.16
C GLY A 36 -4.10 9.26 2.57
N ASP A 37 -3.00 9.77 3.08
CA ASP A 37 -2.34 10.89 2.42
C ASP A 37 -1.48 10.32 1.28
N ALA A 38 -2.02 10.39 0.06
CA ALA A 38 -1.32 9.97 -1.15
C ALA A 38 0.00 10.74 -1.33
N THR A 39 0.07 11.99 -0.89
CA THR A 39 1.29 12.81 -0.96
C THR A 39 2.33 12.28 0.01
N ASN A 40 1.96 12.04 1.27
CA ASN A 40 2.88 11.44 2.25
C ASN A 40 3.31 10.02 1.86
N SER A 41 2.41 9.23 1.28
CA SER A 41 2.74 7.90 0.75
C SER A 41 3.73 7.99 -0.41
N ASN A 42 3.56 8.98 -1.29
CA ASN A 42 4.46 9.24 -2.40
C ASN A 42 5.82 9.75 -1.93
N ILE A 43 5.87 10.57 -0.88
CA ILE A 43 7.12 11.02 -0.24
C ILE A 43 7.88 9.82 0.33
N MET A 44 7.19 8.89 1.01
CA MET A 44 7.82 7.69 1.57
C MET A 44 8.37 6.75 0.49
N LEU A 45 7.63 6.55 -0.61
CA LEU A 45 8.03 5.66 -1.70
C LEU A 45 9.10 6.27 -2.62
N HIS A 46 9.05 7.58 -2.83
CA HIS A 46 9.94 8.33 -3.72
C HIS A 46 10.83 9.31 -2.96
N THR A 47 11.34 8.89 -1.80
CA THR A 47 12.34 9.70 -1.10
C THR A 47 13.59 9.83 -1.99
N VAL A 48 13.98 11.07 -2.26
CA VAL A 48 15.08 11.43 -3.18
C VAL A 48 16.43 10.89 -2.68
N ASP A 49 16.63 10.87 -1.36
CA ASP A 49 17.81 10.28 -0.73
C ASP A 49 17.39 9.37 0.43
N PRO A 50 17.19 8.06 0.19
CA PRO A 50 16.71 7.14 1.20
C PRO A 50 17.79 6.73 2.22
N PHE A 51 19.04 7.15 2.01
CA PHE A 51 20.15 6.76 2.87
C PHE A 51 20.66 7.97 3.66
N ASN A 52 21.32 7.70 4.79
CA ASN A 52 21.96 8.75 5.57
C ASN A 52 23.09 9.38 4.73
N PRO A 53 23.14 10.71 4.55
CA PRO A 53 24.21 11.37 3.78
C PRO A 53 25.62 11.10 4.33
N ASP A 54 25.75 10.77 5.62
CA ASP A 54 27.03 10.41 6.25
C ASP A 54 27.38 8.91 6.12
N SER A 55 26.47 8.09 5.57
CA SER A 55 26.73 6.67 5.35
C SER A 55 27.44 6.46 4.02
N ALA A 56 28.71 6.06 4.07
CA ALA A 56 29.49 5.67 2.89
C ALA A 56 29.00 4.37 2.22
N ASP A 57 28.16 3.58 2.90
CA ASP A 57 27.65 2.32 2.40
C ASP A 57 26.11 2.34 2.34
N THR A 58 25.59 2.45 1.11
CA THR A 58 24.15 2.39 0.79
C THR A 58 23.74 1.00 0.31
N THR A 59 24.57 -0.01 0.52
CA THR A 59 24.34 -1.36 0.01
C THR A 59 23.26 -2.06 0.82
N ILE A 60 22.15 -2.41 0.17
CA ILE A 60 21.13 -3.27 0.78
C ILE A 60 21.56 -4.73 0.60
N THR A 61 22.29 -5.27 1.57
CA THR A 61 22.84 -6.64 1.54
C THR A 61 21.75 -7.72 1.53
N GLN A 62 20.50 -7.38 1.85
CA GLN A 62 19.41 -8.33 2.03
C GLN A 62 18.18 -7.91 1.22
N GLY A 63 17.80 -8.74 0.25
CA GLY A 63 16.62 -8.50 -0.59
C GLY A 63 15.30 -8.87 0.09
N GLY A 64 14.21 -8.23 -0.34
CA GLY A 64 12.87 -8.45 0.19
C GLY A 64 12.39 -9.89 0.10
N ALA A 65 12.83 -10.65 -0.91
CA ALA A 65 12.52 -12.08 -1.03
C ALA A 65 13.09 -12.91 0.14
N ARG A 66 14.29 -12.56 0.62
CA ARG A 66 14.93 -13.24 1.77
C ARG A 66 14.19 -12.90 3.06
N ALA A 67 13.85 -11.63 3.27
CA ALA A 67 13.03 -11.19 4.40
C ALA A 67 11.66 -11.90 4.41
N ALA A 68 10.97 -11.92 3.27
CA ALA A 68 9.68 -12.61 3.13
C ALA A 68 9.79 -14.12 3.36
N SER A 69 10.91 -14.77 2.98
CA SER A 69 11.14 -16.18 3.29
C SER A 69 11.32 -16.45 4.78
N ALA A 70 11.98 -15.55 5.52
CA ALA A 70 12.15 -15.67 6.97
C ALA A 70 10.81 -15.51 7.70
N VAL A 71 10.00 -14.53 7.30
CA VAL A 71 8.65 -14.31 7.85
C VAL A 71 7.76 -15.52 7.58
N ARG A 72 7.78 -16.06 6.35
CA ARG A 72 7.02 -17.28 6.01
C ARG A 72 7.43 -18.46 6.87
N LYS A 73 8.73 -18.69 7.10
CA LYS A 73 9.22 -19.75 8.00
C LYS A 73 8.73 -19.57 9.44
N TYR A 74 8.56 -18.33 9.91
CA TYR A 74 8.05 -18.05 11.25
C TYR A 74 6.54 -18.29 11.38
N HIS A 75 5.77 -18.04 10.31
CA HIS A 75 4.31 -18.23 10.30
C HIS A 75 3.87 -19.66 10.02
N VAL A 76 4.76 -20.50 9.48
CA VAL A 76 4.50 -21.94 9.39
C VAL A 76 4.72 -22.51 10.80
N PRO A 77 3.71 -23.18 11.40
CA PRO A 77 3.91 -23.87 12.68
C PRO A 77 5.12 -24.79 12.52
N GLN A 78 6.07 -24.73 13.47
CA GLN A 78 7.27 -25.56 13.42
C GLN A 78 6.82 -27.00 13.15
N GLN A 79 7.14 -27.52 11.97
CA GLN A 79 6.96 -28.92 11.69
C GLN A 79 7.77 -29.64 12.76
N ALA A 80 7.10 -30.40 13.63
CA ALA A 80 7.74 -31.13 14.71
C ALA A 80 8.99 -31.80 14.13
N SER A 81 10.14 -31.56 14.76
CA SER A 81 11.42 -32.16 14.38
C SER A 81 11.18 -33.61 14.00
N GLN A 82 11.36 -33.94 12.73
CA GLN A 82 11.20 -35.31 12.28
C GLN A 82 12.09 -36.18 13.19
N PRO A 83 11.55 -37.23 13.83
CA PRO A 83 12.36 -38.09 14.68
C PRO A 83 13.54 -38.57 13.85
N ALA A 84 14.74 -38.44 14.42
CA ALA A 84 16.00 -38.81 13.79
C ALA A 84 15.81 -40.18 13.11
N GLN A 85 15.82 -40.18 11.78
CA GLN A 85 15.76 -41.42 11.02
C GLN A 85 17.06 -42.15 11.35
N ASN A 86 16.97 -43.24 12.09
CA ASN A 86 18.13 -44.10 12.35
C ASN A 86 18.54 -44.71 11.01
N VAL A 87 19.53 -44.10 10.35
CA VAL A 87 20.05 -44.59 9.08
C VAL A 87 20.98 -45.77 9.39
N THR A 88 20.45 -46.98 9.33
CA THR A 88 21.28 -48.18 9.40
C THR A 88 21.97 -48.37 8.04
N VAL A 89 23.21 -47.89 7.93
CA VAL A 89 24.06 -48.16 6.77
C VAL A 89 24.55 -49.61 6.88
N ASN A 90 23.96 -50.51 6.10
CA ASN A 90 24.46 -51.88 5.97
C ASN A 90 25.70 -51.86 5.06
N VAL A 91 26.89 -51.82 5.66
CA VAL A 91 28.15 -52.02 4.93
C VAL A 91 28.32 -53.52 4.78
N GLY A 92 27.89 -54.06 3.63
CA GLY A 92 28.03 -55.47 3.30
C GLY A 92 29.48 -55.93 3.49
N ALA A 93 29.65 -57.11 4.10
CA ALA A 93 30.95 -57.70 4.38
C ALA A 93 31.82 -57.73 3.11
N THR A 94 32.88 -56.94 3.12
CA THR A 94 33.98 -57.06 2.15
C THR A 94 34.74 -58.34 2.48
N ASN A 95 34.65 -59.33 1.60
CA ASN A 95 35.53 -60.51 1.61
C ASN A 95 37.00 -60.11 1.51
#